data_AF-A0A0T5VRQ8-F1
#
_entry.id   AF-A0A0T5VRQ8-F1
#
_cell.length_a   1.000
_cell.length_b   1.000
_cell.length_c   1.000
_cell.angle_alpha   90.00
_cell.angle_beta   90.00
_cell.angle_gamma   90.00
#
_symmetry.space_group_name_H-M   'P 1'
#
loop_
_entity.id
_entity.type
_entity.pdbx_description
1 polymer ?
#
loop_
_entity_poly.entity_id
_entity_poly.type
_entity_poly.pdbx_seq_one_letter_code
_entity_poly.pdbx_strand_id
1 'polypeptide(L)'
;MLKIFQFIIDWSEVWALLIPISVLLIKKQPASLKLVVFYVWAGLIINLGIDLIWKFRDMLPAAYNSNNFLYNLHSVIRFYLFCAFFIQLNQAFLVTIKKIIPICFTAFIIINFTFYENFFDYWKLSSRLLSTEAIFLLFYTLQYYLFKINDSTATKITNSDFWITTGLGIFVTLNFFIFLLYNELTLRFQNFAISLWSVHNISYIIFNLFIAKGFYESGK
;
A
#
# COMPACT_ATOMS: atom_id res chain seq x y z
N MET A 1 27.14 -8.18 9.95
CA MET A 1 25.95 -8.98 9.58
C MET A 1 24.65 -8.21 9.84
N LEU A 2 24.38 -7.75 11.08
CA LEU A 2 23.19 -6.94 11.43
C LEU A 2 23.01 -5.66 10.60
N LYS A 3 24.08 -4.88 10.36
CA LYS A 3 23.99 -3.64 9.55
C LYS A 3 23.60 -3.87 8.08
N ILE A 4 24.07 -4.96 7.49
CA ILE A 4 23.75 -5.32 6.10
C ILE A 4 22.28 -5.74 5.99
N PHE A 5 21.82 -6.52 6.97
CA PHE A 5 20.42 -6.94 7.02
C PHE A 5 19.46 -5.75 7.18
N GLN A 6 19.79 -4.80 8.08
CA GLN A 6 19.01 -3.58 8.24
C GLN A 6 18.98 -2.76 6.95
N PHE A 7 20.13 -2.59 6.28
CA PHE A 7 20.20 -1.90 5.00
C PHE A 7 19.31 -2.54 3.92
N ILE A 8 19.28 -3.87 3.84
CA ILE A 8 18.40 -4.60 2.92
C ILE A 8 16.93 -4.36 3.26
N ILE A 9 16.56 -4.38 4.55
CA ILE A 9 15.18 -4.11 4.98
C ILE A 9 14.79 -2.67 4.71
N ASP A 10 15.64 -1.69 5.01
CA ASP A 10 15.35 -0.27 4.81
C ASP A 10 15.11 0.03 3.33
N TRP A 11 15.87 -0.62 2.44
CA TRP A 11 15.73 -0.44 1.00
C TRP A 11 14.58 -1.25 0.37
N SER A 12 13.83 -2.03 1.15
CA SER A 12 12.78 -2.93 0.63
C SER A 12 11.60 -2.22 0.01
N GLU A 13 11.34 -0.96 0.38
CA GLU A 13 10.35 -0.13 -0.28
C GLU A 13 10.60 -0.03 -1.79
N VAL A 14 11.87 -0.09 -2.22
CA VAL A 14 12.26 -0.05 -3.65
C VAL A 14 12.40 -1.45 -4.22
N TRP A 15 13.31 -2.27 -3.68
CA TRP A 15 13.68 -3.52 -4.34
C TRP A 15 12.56 -4.56 -4.30
N ALA A 16 11.66 -4.53 -3.31
CA ALA A 16 10.57 -5.51 -3.22
C ALA A 16 9.63 -5.42 -4.42
N LEU A 17 9.45 -4.23 -5.01
CA LEU A 17 8.64 -4.03 -6.22
C LEU A 17 9.27 -4.65 -7.47
N LEU A 18 10.59 -4.88 -7.47
CA LEU A 18 11.26 -5.58 -8.56
C LEU A 18 10.82 -7.06 -8.64
N ILE A 19 10.34 -7.64 -7.54
CA ILE A 19 9.81 -9.01 -7.52
C ILE A 19 8.60 -9.15 -8.47
N PRO A 20 7.47 -8.45 -8.28
CA PRO A 20 6.35 -8.54 -9.21
C PRO A 20 6.72 -8.05 -10.62
N ILE A 21 7.59 -7.05 -10.77
CA ILE A 21 8.07 -6.58 -12.09
C ILE A 21 8.79 -7.69 -12.85
N SER A 22 9.62 -8.50 -12.19
CA SER A 22 10.30 -9.62 -12.84
C SER A 22 9.30 -10.62 -13.47
N VAL A 23 8.15 -10.83 -12.80
CA VAL A 23 7.07 -11.68 -13.33
C VAL A 23 6.39 -11.01 -14.53
N LEU A 24 6.21 -9.69 -14.50
CA LEU A 24 5.62 -8.92 -15.61
C LEU A 24 6.47 -9.00 -16.88
N LEU A 25 7.80 -9.06 -16.75
CA LEU A 25 8.70 -9.17 -17.90
C LEU A 25 8.64 -10.56 -18.57
N ILE A 26 8.23 -11.59 -17.83
CA ILE A 26 8.18 -12.97 -18.31
C ILE A 26 6.77 -13.36 -18.78
N LYS A 27 5.73 -12.80 -18.13
CA LYS A 27 4.33 -13.16 -18.41
C LYS A 27 3.50 -11.95 -18.81
N LYS A 28 2.78 -12.08 -19.92
CA LYS A 28 1.70 -11.15 -20.31
C LYS A 28 0.57 -11.26 -19.29
N GLN A 29 0.12 -10.12 -18.77
CA GLN A 29 -0.93 -10.06 -17.75
C GLN A 29 -2.31 -9.85 -18.37
N PRO A 30 -3.38 -10.39 -17.75
CA PRO A 30 -4.74 -10.14 -18.18
C PRO A 30 -5.17 -8.69 -17.89
N ALA A 31 -6.12 -8.20 -18.67
CA ALA A 31 -6.67 -6.84 -18.52
C ALA A 31 -7.29 -6.59 -17.13
N SER A 32 -7.73 -7.63 -16.44
CA SER A 32 -8.28 -7.56 -15.08
C SER A 32 -7.26 -7.11 -14.02
N LEU A 33 -5.95 -7.29 -14.28
CA LEU A 33 -4.89 -6.92 -13.33
C LEU A 33 -4.18 -5.61 -13.70
N LYS A 34 -4.65 -4.89 -14.74
CA LYS A 34 -4.02 -3.65 -15.22
C LYS A 34 -3.85 -2.60 -14.12
N LEU A 35 -4.81 -2.49 -13.20
CA LEU A 35 -4.76 -1.55 -12.08
C LEU A 35 -3.65 -1.89 -11.08
N VAL A 36 -3.43 -3.17 -10.82
CA VAL A 36 -2.38 -3.66 -9.91
C VAL A 36 -1.01 -3.53 -10.58
N VAL A 37 -0.92 -3.77 -11.89
CA VAL A 37 0.29 -3.50 -12.68
C VAL A 37 0.66 -2.01 -12.61
N PHE A 38 -0.32 -1.13 -12.81
CA PHE A 38 -0.10 0.31 -12.70
C PHE A 38 0.33 0.72 -11.28
N TYR A 39 -0.26 0.12 -10.24
CA TYR A 39 0.18 0.31 -8.85
C TYR A 39 1.65 -0.05 -8.65
N VAL A 40 2.10 -1.19 -9.17
CA VAL A 40 3.50 -1.64 -9.02
C VAL A 40 4.47 -0.63 -9.66
N TRP A 41 4.17 -0.15 -10.86
CA TRP A 41 5.00 0.85 -11.53
C TRP A 41 4.97 2.21 -10.82
N ALA A 42 3.79 2.68 -10.42
CA ALA A 42 3.64 3.93 -9.68
C ALA A 42 4.38 3.86 -8.34
N GLY A 43 4.23 2.75 -7.60
CA GLY A 43 4.94 2.49 -6.35
C GLY A 43 6.45 2.51 -6.54
N LEU A 44 6.97 1.95 -7.64
CA LEU A 44 8.42 1.95 -7.91
C LEU A 44 8.93 3.37 -8.10
N ILE A 45 8.24 4.16 -8.92
CA ILE A 45 8.61 5.56 -9.17
C ILE A 45 8.57 6.37 -7.87
N ILE A 46 7.52 6.20 -7.06
CA ILE A 46 7.35 6.95 -5.83
C ILE A 46 8.39 6.56 -4.78
N ASN A 47 8.62 5.26 -4.56
CA ASN A 47 9.59 4.78 -3.58
C ASN A 47 11.04 5.08 -4.00
N LEU A 48 11.35 5.06 -5.30
CA LEU A 48 12.63 5.58 -5.80
C LEU A 48 12.76 7.08 -5.50
N GLY A 49 11.70 7.86 -5.70
CA GLY A 49 11.68 9.29 -5.35
C GLY A 49 11.92 9.52 -3.85
N ILE A 50 11.29 8.72 -2.98
CA ILE A 50 11.48 8.75 -1.53
C ILE A 50 12.95 8.52 -1.15
N ASP A 51 13.56 7.47 -1.69
CA ASP A 51 14.95 7.10 -1.42
C ASP A 51 15.94 8.15 -1.97
N LEU A 52 15.67 8.69 -3.16
CA LEU A 52 16.49 9.76 -3.75
C LEU A 52 16.42 11.05 -2.91
N ILE A 53 15.23 11.50 -2.50
CA ILE A 53 15.08 12.68 -1.65
C ILE A 53 15.81 12.46 -0.32
N TRP A 54 15.67 11.28 0.30
CA TRP A 54 16.35 10.96 1.54
C TRP A 54 17.88 11.00 1.41
N LYS A 55 18.43 10.36 0.36
CA LYS A 55 19.88 10.28 0.12
C LYS A 55 20.50 11.63 -0.23
N PHE A 56 19.78 12.48 -0.95
CA PHE A 56 20.26 13.79 -1.40
C PHE A 56 19.71 14.95 -0.57
N ARG A 57 19.09 14.69 0.58
CA ARG A 57 18.39 15.70 1.40
C ARG A 57 19.26 16.90 1.78
N ASP A 58 20.55 16.67 2.03
CA ASP A 58 21.49 17.71 2.45
C ASP A 58 21.89 18.64 1.28
N MET A 59 21.66 18.19 0.04
CA MET A 59 21.86 18.98 -1.19
C MET A 59 20.57 19.66 -1.66
N LEU A 60 19.42 19.31 -1.09
CA LEU A 60 18.12 19.86 -1.46
C LEU A 60 17.80 21.10 -0.61
N PRO A 61 17.12 22.12 -1.18
CA PRO A 61 16.61 23.23 -0.39
C PRO A 61 15.69 22.76 0.73
N ALA A 62 15.61 23.51 1.83
CA ALA A 62 14.77 23.18 2.99
C ALA A 62 13.27 23.00 2.68
N ALA A 63 12.81 23.48 1.53
CA ALA A 63 11.43 23.27 1.06
C ALA A 63 11.20 21.89 0.42
N TYR A 64 12.27 21.18 0.01
CA TYR A 64 12.20 19.95 -0.80
C TYR A 64 12.93 18.76 -0.17
N ASN A 65 13.57 18.93 0.99
CA ASN A 65 14.37 17.91 1.65
C ASN A 65 13.55 16.96 2.54
N SER A 66 12.21 16.95 2.42
CA SER A 66 11.31 15.93 3.01
C SER A 66 10.60 15.14 1.93
N ASN A 67 10.47 13.83 2.16
CA ASN A 67 9.78 12.87 1.31
C ASN A 67 8.40 12.44 1.85
N ASN A 68 7.92 13.02 2.96
CA ASN A 68 6.64 12.66 3.58
C ASN A 68 5.46 12.80 2.61
N PHE A 69 5.47 13.83 1.76
CA PHE A 69 4.43 14.03 0.76
C PHE A 69 4.35 12.88 -0.26
N LEU A 70 5.46 12.19 -0.53
CA LEU A 70 5.48 11.02 -1.40
C LEU A 70 4.86 9.80 -0.72
N TYR A 71 5.06 9.62 0.59
CA TYR A 71 4.33 8.60 1.35
C TYR A 71 2.81 8.87 1.35
N ASN A 72 2.42 10.14 1.52
CA ASN A 72 1.01 10.55 1.43
C ASN A 72 0.45 10.25 0.04
N LEU A 73 1.16 10.64 -1.01
CA LEU A 73 0.79 10.37 -2.40
C LEU A 73 0.71 8.87 -2.70
N HIS A 74 1.64 8.07 -2.20
CA HIS A 74 1.63 6.62 -2.36
C HIS A 74 0.38 5.99 -1.73
N SER A 75 0.02 6.40 -0.51
CA SER A 75 -1.19 5.95 0.18
C SER A 75 -2.45 6.28 -0.63
N VAL A 76 -2.55 7.51 -1.15
CA VAL A 76 -3.67 7.94 -2.00
C VAL A 76 -3.77 7.12 -3.29
N ILE A 77 -2.66 6.92 -3.99
CA ILE A 77 -2.62 6.15 -5.24
C ILE A 77 -2.98 4.68 -4.98
N ARG A 78 -2.40 4.08 -3.93
CA ARG A 78 -2.71 2.70 -3.52
C ARG A 78 -4.21 2.55 -3.26
N PHE A 79 -4.78 3.45 -2.47
CA PHE A 79 -6.20 3.43 -2.15
C PHE A 79 -7.09 3.41 -3.40
N TYR A 80 -6.92 4.38 -4.30
CA TYR A 80 -7.79 4.50 -5.47
C TYR A 80 -7.62 3.34 -6.45
N LEU A 81 -6.39 2.87 -6.66
CA LEU A 81 -6.13 1.74 -7.54
C LEU A 81 -6.74 0.44 -6.99
N PHE A 82 -6.61 0.19 -5.69
CA PHE A 82 -7.22 -1.00 -5.08
C PHE A 82 -8.73 -0.88 -4.96
N CYS A 83 -9.31 0.29 -4.69
CA CYS A 83 -10.75 0.51 -4.78
C CYS A 83 -11.27 0.16 -6.19
N ALA A 84 -10.63 0.70 -7.23
CA ALA A 84 -10.99 0.41 -8.61
C ALA A 84 -10.84 -1.08 -8.94
N PHE A 85 -9.79 -1.75 -8.44
CA PHE A 85 -9.59 -3.19 -8.59
C PHE A 85 -10.75 -3.98 -7.98
N PHE A 86 -11.15 -3.70 -6.73
CA PHE A 86 -12.26 -4.40 -6.08
C PHE A 86 -13.62 -4.14 -6.73
N ILE A 87 -13.81 -2.97 -7.32
CA ILE A 87 -15.01 -2.65 -8.11
C ILE A 87 -15.01 -3.47 -9.42
N GLN A 88 -13.85 -3.57 -10.09
CA GLN A 88 -13.70 -4.33 -11.34
C GLN A 88 -13.91 -5.84 -11.17
N LEU A 89 -13.74 -6.38 -9.95
CA LEU A 89 -14.07 -7.78 -9.66
C LEU A 89 -15.57 -8.10 -9.81
N ASN A 90 -16.46 -7.10 -9.93
CA ASN A 90 -17.90 -7.27 -10.17
C ASN A 90 -18.61 -8.23 -9.20
N GLN A 91 -18.15 -8.30 -7.95
CA GLN A 91 -18.78 -9.13 -6.91
C GLN A 91 -20.10 -8.51 -6.46
N ALA A 92 -21.19 -9.26 -6.50
CA ALA A 92 -22.54 -8.83 -6.12
C ALA A 92 -22.75 -8.76 -4.59
N PHE A 93 -21.82 -8.16 -3.86
CA PHE A 93 -21.88 -7.99 -2.41
C PHE A 93 -21.51 -6.56 -2.01
N LEU A 94 -22.42 -5.91 -1.28
CA LEU A 94 -22.28 -4.53 -0.78
C LEU A 94 -21.81 -3.51 -1.84
N VAL A 95 -22.28 -3.66 -3.09
CA VAL A 95 -21.84 -2.87 -4.25
C VAL A 95 -21.96 -1.37 -4.04
N THR A 96 -23.05 -0.91 -3.41
CA THR A 96 -23.26 0.51 -3.10
C THR A 96 -22.20 1.04 -2.15
N ILE A 97 -21.84 0.26 -1.11
CA ILE A 97 -20.83 0.65 -0.13
C ILE A 97 -19.46 0.77 -0.81
N LYS A 98 -19.10 -0.16 -1.71
CA LYS A 98 -17.87 -0.07 -2.51
C LYS A 98 -17.78 1.24 -3.31
N LYS A 99 -18.91 1.77 -3.80
CA LYS A 99 -18.91 3.05 -4.53
C LYS A 99 -18.86 4.28 -3.61
N ILE A 100 -19.40 4.18 -2.39
CA ILE A 100 -19.42 5.28 -1.42
C ILE A 100 -18.05 5.49 -0.77
N ILE A 101 -17.31 4.41 -0.47
CA ILE A 101 -15.99 4.47 0.19
C ILE A 101 -15.02 5.47 -0.47
N PRO A 102 -14.76 5.45 -1.79
CA PRO A 102 -13.84 6.41 -2.40
C PRO A 102 -14.32 7.86 -2.30
N ILE A 103 -15.64 8.10 -2.28
CA ILE A 103 -16.21 9.44 -2.08
C ILE A 103 -15.95 9.90 -0.64
N CYS A 104 -16.22 9.05 0.35
CA CYS A 104 -15.93 9.34 1.75
C CYS A 104 -14.45 9.60 1.99
N PHE A 105 -13.55 8.80 1.39
CA PHE A 105 -12.11 9.01 1.49
C PHE A 105 -11.65 10.31 0.83
N THR A 106 -12.24 10.67 -0.32
CA THR A 106 -11.98 11.97 -0.97
C THR A 106 -12.36 13.13 -0.04
N ALA A 107 -13.57 13.09 0.52
CA ALA A 107 -14.05 14.11 1.46
C ALA A 107 -13.14 14.18 2.69
N PHE A 108 -12.73 13.03 3.23
CA PHE A 108 -11.78 12.95 4.34
C PHE A 108 -10.44 13.60 3.99
N ILE A 109 -9.83 13.31 2.83
CA ILE A 109 -8.56 13.94 2.40
C ILE A 109 -8.70 15.46 2.37
N ILE A 110 -9.76 15.96 1.73
CA ILE A 110 -10.00 17.41 1.59
C ILE A 110 -10.12 18.05 2.98
N ILE A 111 -10.95 17.49 3.85
CA ILE A 111 -11.16 18.00 5.21
C ILE A 111 -9.85 17.93 6.02
N ASN A 112 -9.16 16.79 5.98
CA ASN A 112 -7.94 16.56 6.74
C ASN A 112 -6.85 17.57 6.35
N PHE A 113 -6.57 17.75 5.05
CA PHE A 113 -5.50 18.63 4.61
C PHE A 113 -5.89 20.12 4.50
N THR A 114 -7.18 20.44 4.62
CA THR A 114 -7.64 21.84 4.73
C THR A 114 -7.60 22.32 6.17
N PHE A 115 -7.99 21.48 7.14
CA PHE A 115 -8.24 21.91 8.51
C PHE A 115 -7.31 21.34 9.58
N TYR A 116 -6.64 20.20 9.33
CA TYR A 116 -5.97 19.45 10.39
C TYR A 116 -4.48 19.15 10.16
N GLU A 117 -4.08 18.77 8.94
CA GLU A 117 -2.71 18.39 8.61
C GLU A 117 -2.23 19.13 7.34
N ASN A 118 -0.92 19.24 7.13
CA ASN A 118 -0.36 19.75 5.88
C ASN A 118 0.10 18.57 5.01
N PHE A 119 -0.32 18.53 3.74
CA PHE A 119 0.07 17.46 2.82
C PHE A 119 1.59 17.40 2.58
N PHE A 120 2.24 18.56 2.66
CA PHE A 120 3.69 18.75 2.49
C PHE A 120 4.39 18.99 3.84
N ASP A 121 3.84 18.45 4.94
CA ASP A 121 4.48 18.58 6.25
C ASP A 121 5.87 17.94 6.26
N TYR A 122 6.87 18.76 6.55
CA TYR A 122 8.27 18.34 6.61
C TYR A 122 8.52 17.40 7.81
N TRP A 123 7.88 17.64 8.95
CA TRP A 123 8.25 17.07 10.24
C TRP A 123 7.45 15.82 10.59
N LYS A 124 6.25 15.65 10.02
CA LYS A 124 5.32 14.60 10.43
C LYS A 124 4.75 13.86 9.23
N LEU A 125 4.77 12.54 9.32
CA LEU A 125 4.00 11.66 8.44
C LEU A 125 2.50 11.84 8.75
N SER A 126 1.64 11.81 7.73
CA SER A 126 0.17 11.88 7.93
C SER A 126 -0.38 10.55 8.44
N SER A 127 -0.15 10.26 9.72
CA SER A 127 -0.69 9.07 10.40
C SER A 127 -2.21 8.90 10.19
N ARG A 128 -2.96 10.00 10.11
CA ARG A 128 -4.42 9.99 9.89
C ARG A 128 -4.78 9.49 8.50
N LEU A 129 -4.10 9.98 7.45
CA LEU A 129 -4.29 9.52 6.08
C LEU A 129 -3.99 8.04 5.96
N LEU A 130 -2.80 7.62 6.38
CA LEU A 130 -2.32 6.25 6.18
C LEU A 130 -3.15 5.23 6.98
N SER A 131 -3.58 5.56 8.21
CA SER A 131 -4.45 4.68 9.00
C SER A 131 -5.88 4.58 8.43
N THR A 132 -6.42 5.69 7.94
CA THR A 132 -7.76 5.73 7.32
C THR A 132 -7.79 5.00 5.97
N GLU A 133 -6.72 5.11 5.20
CA GLU A 133 -6.52 4.31 3.99
C GLU A 133 -6.46 2.81 4.32
N ALA A 134 -5.65 2.42 5.32
CA ALA A 134 -5.52 1.03 5.72
C ALA A 134 -6.85 0.41 6.18
N ILE A 135 -7.67 1.12 6.97
CA ILE A 135 -8.95 0.57 7.45
C ILE A 135 -9.97 0.40 6.32
N PHE A 136 -10.04 1.33 5.36
CA PHE A 136 -10.93 1.16 4.22
C PHE A 136 -10.49 0.04 3.29
N LEU A 137 -9.18 -0.10 3.02
CA LEU A 137 -8.68 -1.23 2.24
C LEU A 137 -8.87 -2.56 2.97
N LEU A 138 -8.71 -2.59 4.30
CA LEU A 138 -9.03 -3.77 5.11
C LEU A 138 -10.49 -4.15 4.93
N PHE A 139 -11.41 -3.18 4.99
CA PHE A 139 -12.82 -3.42 4.75
C PHE A 139 -13.10 -4.05 3.37
N TYR A 140 -12.45 -3.58 2.30
CA TYR A 140 -12.53 -4.22 0.99
C TYR A 140 -12.03 -5.67 0.99
N THR A 141 -10.90 -5.93 1.64
CA THR A 141 -10.33 -7.29 1.70
C THR A 141 -11.27 -8.24 2.46
N LEU A 142 -11.90 -7.79 3.54
CA LEU A 142 -12.90 -8.57 4.28
C LEU A 142 -14.14 -8.83 3.45
N GLN A 143 -14.66 -7.82 2.73
CA GLN A 143 -15.79 -8.01 1.82
C GLN A 143 -15.50 -9.04 0.73
N TYR A 144 -14.28 -9.04 0.18
CA TYR A 144 -13.86 -10.02 -0.81
C TYR A 144 -13.97 -11.45 -0.26
N TYR A 145 -13.45 -11.70 0.95
CA TYR A 145 -13.53 -13.03 1.56
C TYR A 145 -14.94 -13.43 1.92
N LEU A 146 -15.73 -12.52 2.48
CA LEU A 146 -17.14 -12.78 2.80
C LEU A 146 -17.94 -13.14 1.55
N PHE A 147 -17.70 -12.45 0.43
CA PHE A 147 -18.30 -12.83 -0.85
C PHE A 147 -17.87 -14.23 -1.29
N LYS A 148 -16.56 -14.54 -1.26
CA LYS A 148 -16.03 -15.85 -1.67
C LYS A 148 -16.52 -17.02 -0.81
N ILE A 149 -16.77 -16.80 0.49
CA ILE A 149 -17.33 -17.83 1.38
C ILE A 149 -18.80 -18.10 1.04
N ASN A 150 -19.55 -17.07 0.65
CA ASN A 150 -20.97 -17.17 0.32
C ASN A 150 -21.24 -17.60 -1.13
N ASP A 151 -20.24 -17.54 -2.00
CA ASP A 151 -20.33 -18.00 -3.38
C ASP A 151 -20.36 -19.53 -3.41
N SER A 152 -21.51 -20.10 -3.80
CA SER A 152 -21.77 -21.55 -3.81
C SER A 152 -21.15 -22.26 -5.01
N THR A 153 -20.55 -21.53 -5.94
CA THR A 153 -19.87 -22.13 -7.08
C THR A 153 -18.53 -22.70 -6.63
N ALA A 154 -18.23 -23.95 -7.01
CA ALA A 154 -16.96 -24.64 -6.72
C ALA A 154 -15.78 -24.04 -7.52
N THR A 155 -15.64 -22.72 -7.50
CA THR A 155 -14.54 -22.01 -8.12
C THR A 155 -13.28 -22.19 -7.29
N LYS A 156 -12.16 -22.41 -7.99
CA LYS A 156 -10.83 -22.51 -7.39
C LYS A 156 -10.53 -21.23 -6.60
N ILE A 157 -10.55 -21.34 -5.27
CA ILE A 157 -10.42 -20.20 -4.34
C ILE A 157 -9.07 -19.48 -4.51
N THR A 158 -8.03 -20.18 -4.98
CA THR A 158 -6.65 -19.67 -5.10
C THR A 158 -6.31 -19.08 -6.47
N ASN A 159 -7.19 -18.22 -6.98
CA ASN A 159 -7.01 -17.46 -8.21
C ASN A 159 -6.18 -16.17 -8.01
N SER A 160 -5.93 -15.41 -9.08
CA SER A 160 -5.02 -14.24 -9.04
C SER A 160 -5.51 -13.13 -8.10
N ASP A 161 -6.82 -12.88 -8.09
CA ASP A 161 -7.52 -11.94 -7.21
C ASP A 161 -7.42 -12.35 -5.75
N PHE A 162 -7.45 -13.66 -5.44
CA PHE A 162 -7.21 -14.14 -4.09
C PHE A 162 -5.81 -13.76 -3.60
N TRP A 163 -4.76 -14.10 -4.36
CA TRP A 163 -3.37 -13.81 -3.94
C TRP A 163 -3.15 -12.31 -3.71
N ILE A 164 -3.61 -11.47 -4.64
CA ILE A 164 -3.47 -10.01 -4.51
C ILE A 164 -4.23 -9.49 -3.27
N THR A 165 -5.45 -9.98 -3.05
CA THR A 165 -6.28 -9.57 -1.92
C THR A 165 -5.69 -10.04 -0.59
N THR A 166 -5.14 -11.25 -0.52
CA THR A 166 -4.46 -11.76 0.68
C THR A 166 -3.23 -10.94 1.02
N GLY A 167 -2.38 -10.65 0.04
CA GLY A 167 -1.20 -9.80 0.24
C GLY A 167 -1.58 -8.42 0.75
N LEU A 168 -2.58 -7.79 0.13
CA LEU A 168 -3.07 -6.48 0.56
C LEU A 168 -3.63 -6.54 1.97
N GLY A 169 -4.45 -7.56 2.29
CA GLY A 169 -5.06 -7.75 3.60
C GLY A 169 -4.03 -7.87 4.73
N ILE A 170 -2.99 -8.68 4.54
CA ILE A 170 -1.87 -8.82 5.49
C ILE A 170 -1.18 -7.46 5.69
N PHE A 171 -0.85 -6.79 4.59
CA PHE A 171 -0.18 -5.50 4.61
C PHE A 171 -0.98 -4.45 5.36
N VAL A 172 -2.26 -4.24 5.03
CA VAL A 172 -3.07 -3.19 5.65
C VAL A 172 -3.42 -3.50 7.11
N THR A 173 -3.58 -4.78 7.47
CA THR A 173 -3.86 -5.18 8.87
C THR A 173 -2.68 -4.85 9.78
N LEU A 174 -1.46 -5.18 9.36
CA LEU A 174 -0.26 -4.87 10.14
C LEU A 174 -0.01 -3.36 10.21
N ASN A 175 -0.16 -2.68 9.08
CA ASN A 175 0.19 -1.27 8.98
C ASN A 175 -0.85 -0.32 9.56
N PHE A 176 -2.11 -0.74 9.68
CA PHE A 176 -3.14 0.05 10.36
C PHE A 176 -2.68 0.48 11.76
N PHE A 177 -2.25 -0.46 12.59
CA PHE A 177 -1.80 -0.18 13.95
C PHE A 177 -0.49 0.61 13.98
N ILE A 178 0.44 0.32 13.07
CA ILE A 178 1.69 1.08 12.94
C ILE A 178 1.38 2.54 12.68
N PHE A 179 0.60 2.84 11.63
CA PHE A 179 0.29 4.21 11.24
C PHE A 179 -0.56 4.96 12.27
N LEU A 180 -1.51 4.27 12.91
CA LEU A 180 -2.34 4.85 13.95
C LEU A 180 -1.51 5.42 15.12
N LEU A 181 -0.42 4.74 15.47
CA LEU A 181 0.41 5.08 16.64
C LEU A 181 1.73 5.76 16.28
N TYR A 182 2.12 5.78 14.99
CA TYR A 182 3.46 6.14 14.56
C TYR A 182 3.93 7.49 15.09
N ASN A 183 3.14 8.56 14.89
CA ASN A 183 3.52 9.90 15.32
C ASN A 183 3.75 9.99 16.84
N GLU A 184 2.90 9.37 17.66
CA GLU A 184 3.11 9.34 19.12
C GLU A 184 4.35 8.55 19.52
N LEU A 185 4.62 7.44 18.82
CA LEU A 185 5.79 6.61 19.06
C LEU A 185 7.09 7.30 18.65
N THR A 186 7.10 8.08 17.57
CA THR A 186 8.28 8.86 17.18
C THR A 186 8.64 9.96 18.19
N LEU A 187 7.67 10.45 18.97
CA LEU A 187 7.92 11.43 20.02
C LEU A 187 8.40 10.81 21.33
N ARG A 188 7.85 9.64 21.69
CA ARG A 188 8.04 9.04 23.03
C ARG A 188 9.01 7.86 23.05
N PHE A 189 9.11 7.12 21.93
CA PHE A 189 9.85 5.86 21.83
C PHE A 189 10.51 5.69 20.45
N GLN A 190 11.42 6.59 20.07
CA GLN A 190 12.04 6.64 18.73
C GLN A 190 12.62 5.30 18.25
N ASN A 191 13.39 4.60 19.08
CA ASN A 191 13.97 3.30 18.71
C ASN A 191 12.90 2.24 18.39
N PHE A 192 11.77 2.29 19.09
CA PHE A 192 10.64 1.41 18.84
C PHE A 192 9.93 1.80 17.54
N ALA A 193 9.77 3.10 17.26
CA ALA A 193 9.21 3.58 15.99
C ALA A 193 10.05 3.14 14.77
N ILE A 194 11.39 3.19 14.88
CA ILE A 194 12.30 2.67 13.84
C ILE A 194 12.10 1.16 13.64
N SER A 195 11.97 0.41 14.73
CA SER A 195 11.72 -1.04 14.66
C SER A 195 10.37 -1.37 14.02
N LEU A 196 9.32 -0.58 14.31
CA LEU A 196 8.02 -0.72 13.65
C LEU A 196 8.08 -0.40 12.15
N TRP A 197 8.93 0.55 11.74
CA TRP A 197 9.15 0.79 10.31
C TRP A 197 9.79 -0.42 9.62
N SER A 198 10.67 -1.16 10.31
CA SER A 198 11.18 -2.43 9.79
C SER A 198 10.06 -3.47 9.61
N VAL A 199 9.07 -3.50 10.52
CA VAL A 199 7.88 -4.37 10.37
C VAL A 199 7.01 -3.93 9.19
N HIS A 200 6.83 -2.62 8.97
CA HIS A 200 6.20 -2.07 7.78
C HIS A 200 6.89 -2.59 6.51
N ASN A 201 8.21 -2.47 6.44
CA ASN A 201 9.02 -2.91 5.30
C ASN A 201 8.92 -4.42 5.05
N ILE A 202 8.92 -5.24 6.10
CA ILE A 202 8.72 -6.69 5.98
C ILE A 202 7.32 -7.00 5.43
N SER A 203 6.28 -6.34 5.95
CA SER A 203 4.92 -6.52 5.44
C SER A 203 4.79 -6.11 3.97
N TYR A 204 5.55 -5.09 3.53
CA TYR A 204 5.59 -4.65 2.15
C TYR A 204 6.27 -5.66 1.23
N ILE A 205 7.34 -6.32 1.69
CA ILE A 205 7.95 -7.45 0.96
C ILE A 205 6.93 -8.57 0.77
N ILE A 206 6.23 -8.95 1.85
CA ILE A 206 5.19 -9.99 1.81
C ILE A 206 4.12 -9.60 0.79
N PHE A 207 3.64 -8.35 0.82
CA PHE A 207 2.66 -7.88 -0.15
C PHE A 207 3.14 -8.05 -1.60
N ASN A 208 4.37 -7.65 -1.90
CA ASN A 208 4.94 -7.78 -3.24
C ASN A 208 5.11 -9.24 -3.69
N LEU A 209 5.43 -10.16 -2.78
CA LEU A 209 5.45 -11.60 -3.07
C LEU A 209 4.07 -12.13 -3.47
N PHE A 210 3.02 -11.69 -2.77
CA PHE A 210 1.64 -12.05 -3.09
C PHE A 210 1.17 -11.44 -4.42
N ILE A 211 1.54 -10.19 -4.73
CA ILE A 211 1.30 -9.60 -6.06
C ILE A 211 1.99 -10.42 -7.14
N ALA A 212 3.28 -10.76 -6.95
CA ALA A 212 4.03 -11.57 -7.90
C ALA A 212 3.39 -12.94 -8.12
N LYS A 213 2.91 -13.58 -7.06
CA LYS A 213 2.16 -14.84 -7.13
C LYS A 213 0.85 -14.68 -7.92
N GLY A 214 0.11 -13.60 -7.65
CA GLY A 214 -1.10 -13.25 -8.41
C GLY A 214 -0.82 -13.06 -9.90
N PHE A 215 0.25 -12.34 -10.25
CA PHE A 215 0.66 -12.17 -11.65
C PHE A 215 1.07 -13.50 -12.29
N TYR A 216 1.75 -14.37 -11.56
CA TYR A 216 2.20 -15.67 -12.08
C TYR A 216 1.03 -16.62 -12.39
N GLU A 217 0.02 -16.68 -11.52
CA GLU A 217 -1.16 -17.54 -11.72
C GLU A 217 -2.11 -16.99 -12.79
N SER A 218 -2.05 -15.69 -13.10
CA SER A 218 -2.92 -15.05 -14.08
C SER A 218 -2.66 -15.43 -15.54
N GLY A 219 -1.44 -15.90 -15.83
CA GLY A 219 -1.02 -16.37 -17.14
C GLY A 219 -1.04 -17.89 -17.29
N LYS A 220 -1.93 -18.58 -16.57
CA LYS A 220 -2.29 -19.98 -16.80
C LYS A 220 -3.73 -20.04 -17.32
#